data_AF-A0A949PSY3-F1
#
_entry.id   AF-A0A949PSY3-F1
#
_cell.length_a   1.000
_cell.length_b   1.000
_cell.length_c   1.000
_cell.angle_alpha   90.00
_cell.angle_beta   90.00
_cell.angle_gamma   90.00
#
_symmetry.space_group_name_H-M   'P 1'
#
loop_
_entity.id
_entity.type
_entity.pdbx_description
1 polymer ?
#
loop_
_entity_poly.entity_id
_entity_poly.type
_entity_poly.pdbx_seq_one_letter_code
_entity_poly.pdbx_strand_id
1 'polypeptide(L)'
;MWASIVQFWQNNSANIVVSLLVGFVFFVLGPIGLWFSGKKIRRERSRKAKDVLIDLLEGMIVNHAPIDETKLRALFRSVEREIDVDLSGDYHIDHWLGDVALRFERSRHLSPNQKQDYYEVVRALADELQSKTQKKPALEVPRKYESVLNDLKSSISSGNLEIAASAAEELERTMLARERSHDPLLNIFRVYHRMYQRSPVTFVAALVVVTIVYIVILVRYLPKVPF
;
A
#
# COMPACT_ATOMS: atom_id res chain seq x y z
N MET A 1 4.77 39.43 -41.09
CA MET A 1 4.91 38.72 -39.80
C MET A 1 3.67 37.90 -39.44
N TRP A 2 2.46 38.45 -39.52
CA TRP A 2 1.23 37.68 -39.23
C TRP A 2 0.95 36.55 -40.26
N ALA A 3 1.08 36.84 -41.56
CA ALA A 3 0.85 35.85 -42.61
C ALA A 3 1.80 34.64 -42.53
N SER A 4 3.07 34.87 -42.18
CA SER A 4 4.07 33.80 -41.97
C SER A 4 3.73 32.91 -40.77
N ILE A 5 3.13 33.47 -39.72
CA ILE A 5 2.67 32.70 -38.55
C ILE A 5 1.47 31.82 -38.93
N VAL A 6 0.50 32.37 -39.67
CA VAL A 6 -0.68 31.61 -40.11
C VAL A 6 -0.29 30.46 -41.04
N GLN A 7 0.62 30.71 -41.99
CA GLN A 7 1.08 29.69 -42.94
C GLN A 7 1.91 28.58 -42.25
N PHE A 8 2.74 28.95 -41.26
CA PHE A 8 3.42 27.97 -40.41
C PHE A 8 2.42 27.08 -39.68
N TRP A 9 1.35 27.66 -39.12
CA TRP A 9 0.36 26.91 -38.36
C TRP A 9 -0.45 25.98 -39.27
N GLN A 10 -0.84 26.43 -40.47
CA GLN A 10 -1.52 25.56 -41.44
C GLN A 10 -0.66 24.36 -41.83
N ASN A 11 0.62 24.60 -42.15
CA ASN A 11 1.54 23.56 -42.61
C ASN A 11 1.92 22.56 -41.50
N ASN A 12 1.93 22.99 -40.24
CA ASN A 12 2.37 22.15 -39.11
C ASN A 12 1.21 21.72 -38.19
N SER A 13 -0.05 22.01 -38.58
CA SER A 13 -1.23 21.77 -37.74
C SER A 13 -1.36 20.35 -37.23
N ALA A 14 -1.19 19.39 -38.13
CA ALA A 14 -1.26 17.98 -37.79
C ALA A 14 -0.15 17.55 -36.81
N ASN A 15 1.10 17.92 -37.07
CA ASN A 15 2.24 17.50 -36.24
C ASN A 15 2.16 18.06 -34.82
N ILE A 16 1.75 19.31 -34.67
CA ILE A 16 1.59 19.93 -33.35
C ILE A 16 0.44 19.24 -32.60
N VAL A 17 -0.70 18.99 -33.24
CA VAL A 17 -1.83 18.28 -32.60
C VAL A 17 -1.43 16.86 -32.18
N VAL A 18 -0.73 16.12 -33.04
CA VAL A 18 -0.24 14.77 -32.72
C VAL A 18 0.76 14.82 -31.57
N SER A 19 1.72 15.75 -31.58
CA SER A 19 2.70 15.88 -30.50
C SER A 19 2.06 16.27 -29.16
N LEU A 20 1.04 17.13 -29.18
CA LEU A 20 0.21 17.48 -28.01
C LEU A 20 -0.57 16.27 -27.49
N LEU A 21 -1.17 15.48 -28.39
CA LEU A 21 -1.96 14.31 -28.02
C LEU A 21 -1.07 13.22 -27.41
N VAL A 22 0.10 12.98 -28.01
CA VAL A 22 1.11 12.06 -27.44
C VAL A 22 1.60 12.56 -26.09
N GLY A 23 1.96 13.86 -25.99
CA GLY A 23 2.36 14.47 -24.72
C GLY A 23 1.29 14.37 -23.64
N PHE A 24 0.02 14.55 -24.00
CA PHE A 24 -1.12 14.39 -23.10
C PHE A 24 -1.30 12.95 -22.63
N VAL A 25 -1.21 11.98 -23.54
CA VAL A 25 -1.26 10.56 -23.21
C VAL A 25 -0.16 10.21 -22.20
N PHE A 26 1.07 10.68 -22.41
CA PHE A 26 2.16 10.48 -21.44
C PHE A 26 1.96 11.26 -20.14
N PHE A 27 1.38 12.46 -20.18
CA PHE A 27 1.10 13.26 -18.97
C PHE A 27 0.02 12.61 -18.08
N VAL A 28 -1.02 12.02 -18.69
CA VAL A 28 -2.10 11.33 -17.95
C VAL A 28 -1.69 9.92 -17.55
N LEU A 29 -1.07 9.15 -18.45
CA LEU A 29 -0.67 7.77 -18.19
C LEU A 29 0.64 7.64 -17.41
N GLY A 30 1.52 8.65 -17.45
CA GLY A 30 2.81 8.63 -16.73
C GLY A 30 2.64 8.46 -15.22
N PRO A 31 1.82 9.27 -14.54
CA PRO A 31 1.48 9.08 -13.13
C PRO A 31 0.86 7.72 -12.83
N ILE A 32 0.03 7.19 -13.75
CA ILE A 32 -0.60 5.87 -13.62
C ILE A 32 0.45 4.75 -13.71
N GLY A 33 1.40 4.83 -14.63
CA GLY A 33 2.50 3.86 -14.77
C GLY A 33 3.42 3.82 -13.55
N LEU A 34 3.77 5.00 -13.01
CA LEU A 34 4.53 5.10 -11.75
C LEU A 34 3.76 4.52 -10.55
N TRP A 35 2.43 4.62 -10.55
CA TRP A 35 1.58 4.04 -9.50
C TRP A 35 1.55 2.51 -9.55
N PHE A 36 1.37 1.90 -10.73
CA PHE A 36 1.46 0.45 -10.88
C PHE A 36 2.83 -0.08 -10.47
N SER A 37 3.88 0.68 -10.78
CA SER A 37 5.25 0.37 -10.33
C SER A 37 5.34 0.37 -8.80
N GLY A 38 4.85 1.41 -8.12
CA GLY A 38 4.86 1.48 -6.65
C GLY A 38 4.08 0.35 -5.97
N LYS A 39 2.90 -0.01 -6.49
CA LYS A 39 2.08 -1.11 -5.96
C LYS A 39 2.76 -2.47 -6.18
N LYS A 40 3.40 -2.67 -7.34
CA LYS A 40 4.16 -3.88 -7.63
C LYS A 40 5.38 -4.00 -6.71
N ILE A 41 6.14 -2.92 -6.54
CA ILE A 41 7.29 -2.86 -5.64
C ILE A 41 6.87 -3.17 -4.20
N ARG A 42 5.77 -2.60 -3.71
CA ARG A 42 5.28 -2.88 -2.36
C ARG A 42 4.89 -4.35 -2.18
N ARG A 43 4.20 -4.95 -3.16
CA ARG A 43 3.84 -6.38 -3.13
C ARG A 43 5.08 -7.26 -3.12
N GLU A 44 6.08 -6.90 -3.93
CA GLU A 44 7.34 -7.62 -4.01
C GLU A 44 8.15 -7.53 -2.71
N ARG A 45 8.25 -6.34 -2.11
CA ARG A 45 8.86 -6.13 -0.79
C ARG A 45 8.16 -6.94 0.30
N SER A 46 6.82 -6.91 0.33
CA SER A 46 6.04 -7.71 1.28
C SER A 46 6.33 -9.20 1.10
N ARG A 47 6.28 -9.71 -0.14
CA ARG A 47 6.62 -11.11 -0.44
C ARG A 47 8.04 -11.47 0.00
N LYS A 48 9.02 -10.63 -0.31
CA LYS A 48 10.41 -10.83 0.10
C LYS A 48 10.55 -10.89 1.63
N ALA A 49 9.88 -10.00 2.35
CA ALA A 49 9.88 -10.02 3.80
C ALA A 49 9.28 -11.32 4.35
N LYS A 50 8.25 -11.85 3.67
CA LYS A 50 7.69 -13.16 4.04
C LYS A 50 8.67 -14.29 3.86
N ASP A 51 9.27 -14.38 2.68
CA ASP A 51 10.19 -15.45 2.34
C ASP A 51 11.36 -15.47 3.35
N VAL A 52 11.90 -14.29 3.69
CA VAL A 52 12.96 -14.14 4.72
C VAL A 52 12.48 -14.56 6.10
N LEU A 53 11.28 -14.18 6.53
CA LEU A 53 10.76 -14.59 7.85
C LEU A 53 10.55 -16.10 7.94
N ILE A 54 10.01 -16.72 6.88
CA ILE A 54 9.83 -18.18 6.82
C ILE A 54 11.20 -18.88 6.85
N ASP A 55 12.19 -18.40 6.08
CA ASP A 55 13.55 -18.94 6.10
C ASP A 55 14.18 -18.87 7.52
N LEU A 56 13.99 -17.75 8.22
CA LEU A 56 14.51 -17.57 9.57
C LEU A 56 13.82 -18.50 10.59
N LEU A 57 12.50 -18.62 10.51
CA LEU A 57 11.73 -19.52 11.37
C LEU A 57 12.08 -20.98 11.13
N GLU A 58 12.18 -21.39 9.86
CA GLU A 58 12.64 -22.71 9.46
C GLU A 58 14.02 -23.00 10.04
N GLY A 59 14.98 -22.08 9.86
CA GLY A 59 16.31 -22.20 10.44
C GLY A 59 16.29 -22.30 11.97
N MET A 60 15.42 -21.57 12.66
CA MET A 60 15.29 -21.65 14.11
C MET A 60 14.73 -23.01 14.57
N ILE A 61 13.75 -23.56 13.86
CA ILE A 61 13.17 -24.88 14.18
C ILE A 61 14.17 -26.00 13.91
N VAL A 62 14.82 -25.99 12.75
CA VAL A 62 15.82 -27.00 12.36
C VAL A 62 17.01 -27.01 13.33
N ASN A 63 17.43 -25.85 13.82
CA ASN A 63 18.51 -25.73 14.79
C ASN A 63 18.06 -25.88 16.26
N HIS A 64 16.79 -26.18 16.51
CA HIS A 64 16.21 -26.25 17.86
C HIS A 64 16.51 -25.00 18.72
N ALA A 65 16.58 -23.83 18.09
CA ALA A 65 16.85 -22.59 18.79
C ALA A 65 15.64 -22.24 19.68
N PRO A 66 15.85 -21.73 20.91
CA PRO A 66 14.73 -21.29 21.74
C PRO A 66 14.00 -20.14 21.03
N ILE A 67 12.70 -20.34 20.84
CA ILE A 67 11.79 -19.41 20.19
C ILE A 67 10.88 -18.83 21.27
N ASP A 68 11.05 -17.55 21.56
CA ASP A 68 10.17 -16.81 22.47
C ASP A 68 9.44 -15.70 21.71
N GLU A 69 8.28 -15.29 22.20
CA GLU A 69 7.46 -14.27 21.57
C GLU A 69 8.23 -12.94 21.41
N THR A 70 9.03 -12.58 22.41
CA THR A 70 9.86 -11.36 22.39
C THR A 70 10.89 -11.40 21.26
N LYS A 71 11.52 -12.57 21.06
CA LYS A 71 12.51 -12.82 20.01
C LYS A 71 11.85 -12.82 18.63
N LEU A 72 10.67 -13.44 18.49
CA LEU A 72 9.88 -13.40 17.25
C LEU A 72 9.51 -11.97 16.89
N ARG A 73 8.98 -11.19 17.84
CA ARG A 73 8.63 -9.79 17.61
C ARG A 73 9.84 -8.94 17.22
N ALA A 74 11.00 -9.17 17.85
CA ALA A 74 12.24 -8.50 17.49
C ALA A 74 12.72 -8.86 16.07
N LEU A 75 12.61 -10.13 15.67
CA LEU A 75 12.94 -10.59 14.32
C LEU A 75 12.02 -9.96 13.28
N PHE A 76 10.71 -9.97 13.52
CA PHE A 76 9.72 -9.36 12.62
C PHE A 76 10.02 -7.87 12.41
N ARG A 77 10.22 -7.11 13.48
CA ARG A 77 10.58 -5.69 13.39
C ARG A 77 11.92 -5.45 12.69
N SER A 78 12.87 -6.37 12.83
CA SER A 78 14.17 -6.26 12.17
C SER A 78 14.04 -6.45 10.66
N VAL A 79 13.25 -7.44 10.21
CA VAL A 79 12.99 -7.68 8.78
C VAL A 79 12.15 -6.56 8.17
N GLU A 80 11.14 -6.05 8.88
CA GLU A 80 10.35 -4.89 8.44
C GLU A 80 11.23 -3.66 8.18
N ARG A 81 12.19 -3.39 9.09
CA ARG A 81 13.13 -2.29 8.95
C ARG A 81 14.13 -2.51 7.81
N GLU A 82 14.61 -3.73 7.64
CA GLU A 82 15.58 -4.05 6.57
C GLU A 82 14.96 -3.91 5.18
N ILE A 83 13.71 -4.36 5.01
CA ILE A 83 13.03 -4.42 3.71
C ILE A 83 12.18 -3.17 3.44
N ASP A 84 12.05 -2.28 4.43
CA ASP A 84 11.24 -1.06 4.37
C ASP A 84 9.79 -1.38 3.98
N VAL A 85 9.18 -2.28 4.75
CA VAL A 85 7.78 -2.70 4.61
C VAL A 85 7.15 -2.91 5.97
N ASP A 86 5.91 -2.46 6.11
CA ASP A 86 5.10 -2.67 7.31
C ASP A 86 4.19 -3.89 7.11
N LEU A 87 4.34 -4.91 7.95
CA LEU A 87 3.57 -6.16 7.93
C LEU A 87 2.42 -6.15 8.96
N SER A 88 2.32 -5.10 9.78
CA SER A 88 1.49 -5.00 11.01
C SER A 88 -0.04 -5.10 10.85
N GLY A 89 -0.55 -5.46 9.68
CA GLY A 89 -1.99 -5.68 9.47
C GLY A 89 -2.36 -6.92 8.67
N ASP A 90 -1.40 -7.63 8.06
CA ASP A 90 -1.76 -8.60 7.03
C ASP A 90 -1.62 -10.07 7.47
N TYR A 91 -0.92 -10.42 8.57
CA TYR A 91 -0.65 -11.83 8.87
C TYR A 91 -0.46 -12.15 10.37
N HIS A 92 -1.25 -13.11 10.87
CA HIS A 92 -1.14 -13.68 12.22
C HIS A 92 0.02 -14.67 12.33
N ILE A 93 0.62 -14.78 13.52
CA ILE A 93 1.75 -15.70 13.78
C ILE A 93 1.40 -17.16 13.43
N ASP A 94 0.13 -17.56 13.64
CA ASP A 94 -0.38 -18.87 13.28
C ASP A 94 -0.26 -19.15 11.77
N HIS A 95 -0.48 -18.14 10.92
CA HIS A 95 -0.33 -18.30 9.47
C HIS A 95 1.13 -18.52 9.08
N TRP A 96 2.06 -17.83 9.74
CA TRP A 96 3.49 -18.01 9.50
C TRP A 96 3.98 -19.40 9.91
N LEU A 97 3.53 -19.89 11.07
CA LEU A 97 3.84 -21.23 11.53
C LEU A 97 3.21 -22.30 10.62
N GLY A 98 1.99 -22.07 10.15
CA GLY A 98 1.34 -22.92 9.14
C GLY A 98 2.10 -22.96 7.81
N ASP A 99 2.59 -21.82 7.33
CA ASP A 99 3.39 -21.74 6.10
C ASP A 99 4.73 -22.49 6.24
N VAL A 100 5.36 -22.39 7.41
CA VAL A 100 6.58 -23.16 7.74
C VAL A 100 6.30 -24.66 7.78
N ALA A 101 5.21 -25.09 8.43
CA ALA A 101 4.79 -26.50 8.45
C ALA A 101 4.54 -27.03 7.03
N LEU A 102 3.84 -26.25 6.19
CA LEU A 102 3.62 -26.60 4.78
C LEU A 102 4.94 -26.73 4.01
N ARG A 103 5.93 -25.90 4.30
CA ARG A 103 7.25 -25.96 3.66
C ARG A 103 8.01 -27.23 4.05
N PHE A 104 7.96 -27.64 5.32
CA PHE A 104 8.54 -28.91 5.76
C PHE A 104 7.88 -30.11 5.07
N GLU A 105 6.55 -30.12 4.98
CA GLU A 105 5.80 -31.16 4.27
C GLU A 105 6.17 -31.27 2.80
N ARG A 106 6.32 -30.12 2.12
CA ARG A 106 6.71 -30.05 0.71
C ARG A 106 8.19 -30.35 0.47
N SER A 107 9.03 -30.29 1.50
CA SER A 107 10.46 -30.54 1.36
C SER A 107 10.71 -31.97 0.89
N ARG A 108 11.51 -32.10 -0.15
CA ARG A 108 11.97 -33.41 -0.67
C ARG A 108 13.21 -33.92 0.07
N HIS A 109 13.86 -33.06 0.84
CA HIS A 109 15.13 -33.36 1.51
C HIS A 109 14.94 -33.88 2.93
N LEU A 110 13.71 -33.82 3.46
CA LEU A 110 13.38 -34.31 4.79
C LEU A 110 12.80 -35.72 4.72
N SER A 111 13.28 -36.58 5.60
CA SER A 111 12.69 -37.90 5.82
C SER A 111 11.30 -37.77 6.48
N PRO A 112 10.41 -38.76 6.32
CA PRO A 112 9.08 -38.74 6.94
C PRO A 112 9.12 -38.52 8.46
N ASN A 113 10.09 -39.10 9.15
CA ASN A 113 10.25 -38.94 10.60
C ASN A 113 10.62 -37.50 10.96
N GLN A 114 11.57 -36.90 10.24
CA GLN A 114 11.95 -35.49 10.46
C GLN A 114 10.79 -34.52 10.21
N LYS A 115 9.94 -34.81 9.21
CA LYS A 115 8.75 -33.99 8.95
C LYS A 115 7.79 -34.02 10.13
N GLN A 116 7.53 -35.22 10.66
CA GLN A 116 6.69 -35.40 11.84
C GLN A 116 7.28 -34.67 13.07
N ASP A 117 8.58 -34.82 13.32
CA ASP A 117 9.27 -34.16 14.43
C ASP A 117 9.14 -32.63 14.33
N TYR A 118 9.39 -32.05 13.15
CA TYR A 118 9.26 -30.60 12.97
C TYR A 118 7.81 -30.13 13.05
N TYR A 119 6.86 -30.92 12.55
CA TYR A 119 5.45 -30.61 12.69
C TYR A 119 5.03 -30.56 14.17
N GLU A 120 5.49 -31.50 14.99
CA GLU A 120 5.24 -31.50 16.43
C GLU A 120 5.85 -30.28 17.13
N VAL A 121 7.06 -29.89 16.76
CA VAL A 121 7.71 -28.67 17.28
C VAL A 121 6.91 -27.42 16.90
N VAL A 122 6.48 -27.30 15.64
CA VAL A 122 5.68 -26.15 15.18
C VAL A 122 4.35 -26.09 15.92
N ARG A 123 3.68 -27.23 16.11
CA ARG A 123 2.42 -27.32 16.84
C ARG A 123 2.57 -26.94 18.31
N ALA A 124 3.58 -27.49 18.99
CA ALA A 124 3.88 -27.15 20.38
C ALA A 124 4.17 -25.65 20.55
N LEU A 125 4.88 -25.05 19.59
CA LEU A 125 5.14 -23.61 19.58
C LEU A 125 3.86 -22.78 19.41
N ALA A 126 2.98 -23.19 18.48
CA ALA A 126 1.69 -22.53 18.28
C ALA A 126 0.84 -22.59 19.55
N ASP A 127 0.76 -23.76 20.20
CA ASP A 127 0.03 -23.95 21.45
C ASP A 127 0.65 -23.15 22.61
N GLU A 128 1.98 -23.03 22.69
CA GLU A 128 2.68 -22.20 23.69
C GLU A 128 2.38 -20.71 23.51
N LEU A 129 2.39 -20.23 22.26
CA LEU A 129 2.09 -18.84 21.95
C LEU A 129 0.61 -18.52 22.21
N GLN A 130 -0.31 -19.42 21.86
CA GLN A 130 -1.74 -19.23 22.12
C GLN A 130 -2.09 -19.30 23.61
N SER A 131 -1.48 -20.22 24.37
CA SER A 131 -1.70 -20.33 25.82
C SER A 131 -1.16 -19.13 26.59
N LYS A 132 -0.04 -18.53 26.16
CA LYS A 132 0.45 -17.24 26.69
C LYS A 132 -0.48 -16.07 26.33
N THR A 133 -1.14 -16.13 25.16
CA THR A 133 -2.05 -15.09 24.65
C THR A 133 -3.43 -15.07 25.37
N GLN A 134 -3.81 -16.10 26.12
CA GLN A 134 -5.06 -16.10 26.90
C GLN A 134 -5.10 -15.04 28.03
N LYS A 135 -3.97 -14.40 28.37
CA LYS A 135 -3.99 -13.14 29.11
C LYS A 135 -4.24 -11.99 28.13
N LYS A 136 -5.53 -11.64 27.95
CA LYS A 136 -6.08 -10.46 27.23
C LYS A 136 -5.15 -9.92 26.13
N PRO A 137 -5.42 -10.14 24.82
CA PRO A 137 -4.58 -9.62 23.77
C PRO A 137 -4.48 -8.10 23.94
N ALA A 138 -3.31 -7.63 24.38
CA ALA A 138 -2.92 -6.26 24.20
C ALA A 138 -2.74 -6.14 22.70
N LEU A 139 -3.79 -5.75 21.98
CA LEU A 139 -3.73 -5.32 20.60
C LEU A 139 -2.46 -4.47 20.48
N GLU A 140 -1.44 -4.96 19.75
CA GLU A 140 -0.27 -4.15 19.43
C GLU A 140 -0.74 -3.12 18.42
N VAL A 141 -1.23 -2.02 18.99
CA VAL A 141 -1.66 -0.85 18.26
C VAL A 141 -0.42 -0.25 17.60
N PRO A 142 -0.43 -0.02 16.28
CA PRO A 142 0.68 0.64 15.62
C PRO A 142 1.00 1.96 16.32
N ARG A 143 2.28 2.27 16.58
CA ARG A 143 2.74 3.43 17.39
C ARG A 143 2.02 4.75 17.08
N LYS A 144 1.56 4.93 15.84
CA LYS A 144 0.84 6.11 15.37
C LYS A 144 -0.54 6.31 16.03
N TYR A 145 -1.16 5.23 16.50
CA TYR A 145 -2.47 5.24 17.16
C TYR A 145 -2.37 5.05 18.67
N GLU A 146 -1.16 4.85 19.18
CA GLU A 146 -0.90 4.61 20.60
C GLU A 146 -1.33 5.81 21.46
N SER A 147 -1.14 7.04 20.98
CA SER A 147 -1.62 8.25 21.66
C SER A 147 -3.14 8.29 21.73
N VAL A 148 -3.84 8.12 20.60
CA VAL A 148 -5.31 8.18 20.52
C VAL A 148 -5.95 7.07 21.36
N LEU A 149 -5.35 5.88 21.40
CA LEU A 149 -5.85 4.77 22.21
C LEU A 149 -5.52 4.89 23.69
N ASN A 150 -4.40 5.53 24.05
CA ASN A 150 -4.13 5.87 25.44
C ASN A 150 -5.09 6.96 25.95
N ASP A 151 -5.41 7.93 25.09
CA ASP A 151 -6.41 8.97 25.38
C ASP A 151 -7.82 8.39 25.50
N LEU A 152 -8.17 7.43 24.64
CA LEU A 152 -9.43 6.68 24.74
C LEU A 152 -9.50 5.87 26.05
N LYS A 153 -8.44 5.13 26.38
CA LYS A 153 -8.37 4.32 27.61
C LYS A 153 -8.44 5.20 28.86
N SER A 154 -7.72 6.32 28.87
CA SER A 154 -7.72 7.26 30.00
C SER A 154 -9.10 7.93 30.16
N SER A 155 -9.76 8.28 29.06
CA SER A 155 -11.11 8.88 29.04
C SER A 155 -12.19 7.93 29.52
N ILE A 156 -12.12 6.65 29.12
CA ILE A 156 -13.02 5.59 29.61
C ILE A 156 -12.79 5.34 31.10
N SER A 157 -11.53 5.30 31.55
CA SER A 157 -11.19 5.07 32.97
C SER A 157 -11.58 6.24 33.88
N SER A 158 -11.68 7.46 33.34
CA SER A 158 -12.06 8.67 34.06
C SER A 158 -13.56 8.99 33.97
N GLY A 159 -14.35 8.17 33.28
CA GLY A 159 -15.80 8.34 33.14
C GLY A 159 -16.23 9.48 32.21
N ASN A 160 -15.30 10.09 31.48
CA ASN A 160 -15.59 11.16 30.53
C ASN A 160 -16.01 10.59 29.17
N LEU A 161 -17.31 10.28 29.06
CA LEU A 161 -17.90 9.66 27.87
C LEU A 161 -17.80 10.54 26.61
N GLU A 162 -17.79 11.87 26.74
CA GLU A 162 -17.67 12.77 25.59
C GLU A 162 -16.27 12.72 24.93
N ILE A 163 -15.20 12.65 25.74
CA ILE A 163 -13.83 12.57 25.24
C ILE A 163 -13.54 11.16 24.70
N ALA A 164 -14.11 10.14 25.32
CA ALA A 164 -14.06 8.78 24.80
C ALA A 164 -14.78 8.67 23.43
N ALA A 165 -15.93 9.34 23.27
CA ALA A 165 -16.64 9.37 22.00
C ALA A 165 -15.85 10.10 20.90
N SER A 166 -15.24 11.25 21.21
CA SER A 166 -14.44 12.00 20.23
C SER A 166 -13.16 11.26 19.82
N ALA A 167 -12.44 10.64 20.76
CA ALA A 167 -11.27 9.83 20.47
C ALA A 167 -11.63 8.56 19.67
N ALA A 168 -12.80 7.96 19.91
CA ALA A 168 -13.31 6.84 19.11
C ALA A 168 -13.64 7.27 17.68
N GLU A 169 -14.27 8.43 17.51
CA GLU A 169 -14.60 8.98 16.20
C GLU A 169 -13.33 9.36 15.40
N GLU A 170 -12.29 9.86 16.07
CA GLU A 170 -10.99 10.13 15.45
C GLU A 170 -10.27 8.83 15.03
N LEU A 171 -10.37 7.79 15.86
CA LEU A 171 -9.86 6.46 15.51
C LEU A 171 -10.62 5.88 14.29
N GLU A 172 -11.95 6.01 14.26
CA GLU A 172 -12.78 5.56 13.15
C GLU A 172 -12.47 6.34 11.87
N ARG A 173 -12.35 7.67 11.93
CA ARG A 173 -11.95 8.50 10.79
C ARG A 173 -10.57 8.13 10.26
N THR A 174 -9.61 7.86 11.13
CA THR A 174 -8.26 7.47 10.71
C THR A 174 -8.20 6.05 10.12
N MET A 175 -9.07 5.13 10.58
CA MET A 175 -9.25 3.81 9.97
C MET A 175 -9.98 3.89 8.62
N LEU A 176 -11.07 4.65 8.51
CA LEU A 176 -11.78 4.89 7.25
C LEU A 176 -10.90 5.64 6.24
N ALA A 177 -10.01 6.52 6.69
CA ALA A 177 -9.02 7.15 5.82
C ALA A 177 -7.98 6.15 5.27
N ARG A 178 -7.65 5.09 6.03
CA ARG A 178 -6.82 3.98 5.55
C ARG A 178 -7.56 3.17 4.49
N GLU A 179 -8.84 2.90 4.68
CA GLU A 179 -9.68 2.18 3.72
C GLU A 179 -9.90 3.00 2.44
N ARG A 180 -10.24 4.29 2.55
CA ARG A 180 -10.36 5.23 1.42
C ARG A 180 -9.02 5.52 0.71
N SER A 181 -7.88 5.30 1.38
CA SER A 181 -6.56 5.39 0.71
C SER A 181 -6.34 4.27 -0.31
N HIS A 182 -7.15 3.21 -0.26
CA HIS A 182 -7.16 2.13 -1.25
C HIS A 182 -8.11 2.39 -2.43
N ASP A 183 -8.93 3.46 -2.40
CA ASP A 183 -9.84 3.76 -3.50
C ASP A 183 -9.11 4.41 -4.69
N PRO A 184 -9.16 3.80 -5.89
CA PRO A 184 -8.40 4.25 -7.05
C PRO A 184 -8.83 5.64 -7.54
N LEU A 185 -10.10 6.02 -7.37
CA LEU A 185 -10.61 7.32 -7.84
C LEU A 185 -10.17 8.48 -6.93
N LEU A 186 -10.22 8.32 -5.61
CA LEU A 186 -9.89 9.38 -4.65
C LEU A 186 -8.40 9.75 -4.69
N ASN A 187 -7.51 8.79 -4.96
CA ASN A 187 -6.09 9.07 -5.11
C ASN A 187 -5.76 9.83 -6.40
N ILE A 188 -6.49 9.60 -7.50
CA ILE A 188 -6.34 10.38 -8.74
C ILE A 188 -6.71 11.84 -8.48
N PHE A 189 -7.85 12.09 -7.83
CA PHE A 189 -8.25 13.44 -7.41
C PHE A 189 -7.21 14.09 -6.51
N ARG A 190 -6.62 13.34 -5.57
CA ARG A 190 -5.57 13.85 -4.67
C ARG A 190 -4.27 14.18 -5.40
N VAL A 191 -3.89 13.42 -6.44
CA VAL A 191 -2.71 13.73 -7.28
C VAL A 191 -2.95 15.01 -8.08
N TYR A 192 -4.12 15.15 -8.71
CA TYR A 192 -4.49 16.37 -9.41
C TYR A 192 -4.55 17.58 -8.48
N HIS A 193 -5.13 17.41 -7.30
CA HIS A 193 -5.18 18.44 -6.26
C HIS A 193 -3.77 18.83 -5.78
N ARG A 194 -2.86 17.87 -5.61
CA ARG A 194 -1.47 18.14 -5.20
C ARG A 194 -0.67 18.85 -6.31
N MET A 195 -0.91 18.53 -7.59
CA MET A 195 -0.34 19.26 -8.72
C MET A 195 -0.86 20.70 -8.76
N TYR A 196 -2.16 20.90 -8.56
CA TYR A 196 -2.77 22.23 -8.45
C TYR A 196 -2.16 23.05 -7.30
N GLN A 197 -1.95 22.44 -6.13
CA GLN A 197 -1.35 23.12 -4.97
C GLN A 197 0.12 23.49 -5.16
N ARG A 198 0.92 22.64 -5.84
CA ARG A 198 2.35 22.91 -6.05
C ARG A 198 2.61 23.97 -7.12
N SER A 199 1.83 23.98 -8.20
CA SER A 199 2.06 24.88 -9.33
C SER A 199 0.75 25.21 -10.05
N PRO A 200 -0.12 26.05 -9.43
CA PRO A 200 -1.47 26.30 -9.92
C PRO A 200 -1.48 26.89 -11.34
N VAL A 201 -0.53 27.79 -11.64
CA VAL A 201 -0.40 28.43 -12.96
C VAL A 201 -0.12 27.39 -14.05
N THR A 202 0.81 26.46 -13.82
CA THR A 202 1.14 25.42 -14.79
C THR A 202 -0.01 24.43 -15.00
N PHE A 203 -0.75 24.13 -13.93
CA PHE A 203 -1.90 23.24 -13.99
C PHE A 203 -3.04 23.85 -14.79
N VAL A 204 -3.36 25.12 -14.52
CA VAL A 204 -4.38 25.87 -15.27
C VAL A 204 -3.96 26.05 -16.72
N ALA A 205 -2.70 26.38 -17.01
CA ALA A 205 -2.20 26.48 -18.37
C ALA A 205 -2.33 25.16 -19.13
N ALA A 206 -1.95 24.03 -18.51
CA ALA A 206 -2.14 22.71 -19.11
C ALA A 206 -3.61 22.38 -19.35
N LEU A 207 -4.50 22.67 -18.39
CA LEU A 207 -5.95 22.48 -18.52
C LEU A 207 -6.53 23.31 -19.68
N VAL A 208 -6.12 24.57 -19.81
CA VAL A 208 -6.55 25.47 -20.88
C VAL A 208 -6.07 24.96 -22.24
N VAL A 209 -4.80 24.53 -22.34
CA VAL A 209 -4.25 23.95 -23.57
C VAL A 209 -5.03 22.68 -23.96
N VAL A 210 -5.33 21.80 -23.02
CA VAL A 210 -6.13 20.59 -23.27
C VAL A 210 -7.54 20.95 -23.73
N THR A 211 -8.19 21.90 -23.07
CA THR A 211 -9.54 22.35 -23.44
C THR A 211 -9.55 22.95 -24.84
N ILE A 212 -8.56 23.78 -25.19
CA ILE A 212 -8.44 24.38 -26.53
C ILE A 212 -8.20 23.28 -27.58
N VAL A 213 -7.29 22.34 -27.33
CA VAL A 213 -7.03 21.22 -28.25
C VAL A 213 -8.29 20.37 -28.44
N TYR A 214 -9.01 20.09 -27.35
CA TYR A 214 -10.26 19.35 -27.41
C TYR A 214 -11.32 20.10 -28.24
N ILE A 215 -11.51 21.40 -28.03
CA ILE A 215 -12.41 22.23 -28.84
C ILE A 215 -11.99 22.21 -30.31
N VAL A 216 -10.69 22.33 -30.62
CA VAL A 216 -10.19 22.31 -32.00
C VAL A 216 -10.46 20.95 -32.66
N ILE A 217 -10.25 19.84 -31.95
CA ILE A 217 -10.57 18.50 -32.43
C ILE A 217 -12.09 18.38 -32.64
N LEU A 218 -12.88 18.83 -31.68
CA LEU A 218 -14.34 18.75 -31.71
C LEU A 218 -14.91 19.57 -32.89
N VAL A 219 -14.42 20.78 -33.13
CA VAL A 219 -14.83 21.62 -34.27
C VAL A 219 -14.36 21.05 -35.62
N ARG A 220 -13.18 20.41 -35.66
CA ARG A 220 -12.61 19.89 -36.92
C ARG A 220 -13.13 18.51 -37.30
N TYR A 221 -13.52 17.69 -36.31
CA TYR A 221 -13.92 16.30 -36.50
C TYR A 221 -15.36 16.00 -36.13
N LEU A 222 -16.14 16.92 -35.53
CA LEU A 222 -17.59 16.73 -35.55
C LEU A 222 -18.05 16.74 -37.01
N PRO A 223 -18.82 15.73 -37.43
CA PRO A 223 -19.50 15.82 -38.71
C PRO A 223 -20.34 17.10 -38.67
N LYS A 224 -20.19 17.95 -39.69
CA LYS A 224 -21.13 19.06 -39.90
C LYS A 224 -22.50 18.43 -40.05
N VAL A 225 -23.27 18.36 -38.97
CA VAL A 225 -24.65 17.89 -39.01
C VAL A 225 -25.38 18.88 -39.91
N PRO A 226 -25.86 18.47 -41.09
CA PRO A 226 -26.64 19.36 -41.92
C PRO A 226 -27.94 19.63 -41.15
N PHE A 227 -28.12 20.87 -40.72
CA PHE A 227 -29.44 21.40 -40.38
C PHE A 227 -30.16 21.77 -41.67
#